data_AF-A0A212EXK2-F1
#
_entry.id   AF-A0A212EXK2-F1
#
_cell.length_a   1.000
_cell.length_b   1.000
_cell.length_c   1.000
_cell.angle_alpha   90.00
_cell.angle_beta   90.00
_cell.angle_gamma   90.00
#
_symmetry.space_group_name_H-M   'P 1'
#
loop_
_entity.id
_entity.type
_entity.pdbx_description
1 polymer ?
#
loop_
_entity_poly.entity_id
_entity_poly.type
_entity_poly.pdbx_seq_one_letter_code
_entity_poly.pdbx_strand_id
1 'polypeptide(L)' 'MDVKTLSSSIFNFSAKFCNELDKSKSVVSSPLSAEFLLALLTLGSEDPAHSELLTSLGISADDQ' A
#
# COMPACT_ATOMS: atom_id res chain seq x y z
N MET A 1 1.35 -8.02 14.43
CA MET A 1 0.19 -7.41 13.78
C MET A 1 -0.98 -8.39 13.76
N ASP A 2 -2.18 -7.96 14.15
CA ASP A 2 -3.40 -8.77 14.06
C ASP A 2 -3.87 -8.89 12.59
N VAL A 3 -4.36 -10.07 12.19
CA VAL A 3 -4.77 -10.35 10.80
C VAL A 3 -5.91 -9.44 10.34
N LYS A 4 -6.75 -8.96 11.27
CA LYS A 4 -7.83 -8.00 10.96
C LYS A 4 -7.27 -6.61 10.69
N THR A 5 -6.23 -6.19 11.41
CA THR A 5 -5.54 -4.92 11.16
C THR A 5 -4.87 -4.93 9.80
N LEU A 6 -4.18 -6.01 9.44
CA LEU A 6 -3.59 -6.17 8.11
C LEU A 6 -4.66 -6.13 7.00
N SER A 7 -5.74 -6.88 7.17
CA SER A 7 -6.85 -6.90 6.20
C SER A 7 -7.52 -5.53 6.04
N SER A 8 -7.63 -4.76 7.13
CA SER A 8 -8.17 -3.39 7.10
C SER A 8 -7.25 -2.40 6.39
N SER A 9 -5.93 -2.51 6.58
CA SER A 9 -4.96 -1.64 5.88
C SER A 9 -4.94 -1.92 4.38
N ILE A 10 -4.92 -3.20 3.99
CA ILE A 10 -5.02 -3.64 2.58
C ILE A 10 -6.32 -3.11 1.96
N PHE A 11 -7.44 -3.22 2.67
CA PHE A 11 -8.73 -2.71 2.17
C PHE A 11 -8.71 -1.19 1.96
N ASN A 12 -8.15 -0.43 2.91
CA ASN A 12 -8.04 1.02 2.81
C ASN A 12 -7.12 1.45 1.66
N PHE A 13 -5.98 0.78 1.49
CA PHE A 13 -5.08 1.01 0.37
C PHE A 13 -5.77 0.70 -0.96
N SER A 14 -6.41 -0.48 -1.05
CA SER A 14 -7.14 -0.92 -2.24
C SER A 14 -8.25 0.06 -2.64
N ALA A 15 -9.00 0.60 -1.67
CA ALA A 15 -10.05 1.57 -1.94
C ALA A 15 -9.50 2.90 -2.49
N LYS A 16 -8.38 3.39 -1.93
CA LYS A 16 -7.67 4.58 -2.45
C LYS A 16 -7.14 4.33 -3.85
N PHE A 17 -6.45 3.21 -4.05
CA PHE A 17 -5.89 2.82 -5.35
C PHE A 17 -6.96 2.75 -6.43
N CYS A 18 -8.10 2.10 -6.16
CA CYS A 18 -9.19 2.01 -7.12
C CYS A 18 -9.89 3.36 -7.39
N ASN A 19 -9.88 4.29 -6.42
CA ASN A 19 -10.46 5.62 -6.61
C ASN A 19 -9.61 6.52 -7.53
N GLU A 20 -8.29 6.32 -7.53
CA GLU A 20 -7.34 7.02 -8.41
C GLU A 20 -7.35 6.48 -9.85
N LEU A 21 -8.00 5.34 -10.10
CA LEU A 21 -8.14 4.80 -11.45
C LEU A 21 -9.12 5.62 -12.29
N ASP A 22 -8.85 5.67 -13.60
CA ASP A 22 -9.68 6.35 -14.58
C ASP A 22 -11.09 5.75 -14.62
N LYS A 23 -12.05 6.47 -14.04
CA LYS A 23 -13.47 6.07 -13.95
C LYS A 23 -14.17 6.01 -15.31
N SER A 24 -13.58 6.56 -16.36
CA SER A 24 -14.14 6.52 -17.71
C SER A 24 -13.87 5.20 -18.45
N LYS A 25 -13.02 4.33 -17.88
CA LYS A 25 -12.60 3.08 -18.51
C LYS A 25 -12.85 1.89 -17.59
N SER A 26 -13.18 0.75 -18.19
CA SER A 26 -13.19 -0.52 -17.47
C SER A 26 -11.74 -0.94 -17.21
N VAL A 27 -11.31 -0.89 -15.95
CA VAL A 27 -9.97 -1.28 -15.51
C VAL A 27 -10.08 -2.48 -14.58
N VAL A 28 -9.34 -3.54 -14.89
CA VAL A 28 -9.11 -4.65 -13.97
C VAL A 28 -7.71 -4.47 -13.40
N SER A 29 -7.62 -4.32 -12.08
CA SER A 29 -6.36 -4.16 -11.37
C SER A 29 -6.31 -5.08 -10.16
N SER A 30 -5.10 -5.41 -9.71
CA SER A 30 -4.85 -6.14 -8.47
C SER A 30 -4.17 -5.19 -7.48
N PRO A 31 -4.93 -4.51 -6.61
CA PRO A 31 -4.37 -3.59 -5.61
C PRO A 31 -3.41 -4.31 -4.67
N LEU A 32 -3.70 -5.58 -4.34
CA LEU A 32 -2.83 -6.43 -3.54
C LEU A 32 -1.45 -6.64 -4.21
N SER A 33 -1.41 -6.85 -5.52
CA SER A 33 -0.14 -7.00 -6.24
C SER A 33 0.67 -5.70 -6.24
N ALA A 34 0.01 -4.55 -6.33
CA ALA A 34 0.67 -3.25 -6.26
C ALA A 34 1.26 -3.00 -4.86
N GLU A 35 0.51 -3.34 -3.82
CA GLU A 35 0.95 -3.24 -2.42
C GLU A 35 2.19 -4.10 -2.14
N PHE A 36 2.22 -5.35 -2.61
CA PHE A 36 3.40 -6.22 -2.48
C PHE A 36 4.65 -5.63 -3.14
N LEU A 37 4.52 -5.07 -4.34
CA LEU A 37 5.63 -4.42 -5.02
C LEU A 37 6.11 -3.18 -4.26
N LEU A 38 5.17 -2.37 -3.74
CA LEU A 38 5.50 -1.21 -2.93
C LEU A 38 6.19 -1.59 -1.62
N ALA A 39 5.79 -2.68 -0.97
CA ALA A 39 6.45 -3.18 0.23
C ALA A 39 7.89 -3.65 -0.06
N LEU A 40 8.13 -4.33 -1.18
CA LEU A 40 9.47 -4.72 -1.61
C LEU A 40 10.35 -3.50 -1.93
N LEU A 41 9.77 -2.49 -2.59
CA LEU A 41 10.45 -1.22 -2.86
C LEU A 41 10.77 -0.47 -1.57
N THR A 42 9.87 -0.52 -0.58
CA THR A 42 10.07 0.08 0.75
C THR A 42 11.25 -0.56 1.47
N LEU A 43 11.39 -1.90 1.40
CA LEU A 43 12.51 -2.60 2.00
C LEU A 43 13.87 -2.24 1.38
N GLY A 44 13.87 -1.92 0.08
CA GLY A 44 15.07 -1.55 -0.67
C GLY A 44 15.34 -0.05 -0.76
N SER A 45 14.47 0.80 -0.21
CA SER A 45 14.61 2.25 -0.26
C SER A 45 15.26 2.80 1.01
N GLU A 46 16.00 3.89 0.85
CA GLU A 46 16.52 4.71 1.94
C GLU A 46 15.68 6.00 2.06
N ASP A 47 15.93 6.76 3.12
CA ASP A 47 15.24 8.04 3.30
C ASP A 47 15.56 9.03 2.18
N PRO A 48 14.57 9.83 1.71
CA PRO A 48 13.21 10.01 2.27
C PRO A 48 12.15 9.03 1.73
N ALA A 49 12.48 8.24 0.71
CA ALA A 49 11.53 7.37 0.02
C ALA A 49 11.00 6.24 0.91
N HIS A 50 11.83 5.74 1.84
CA HIS A 50 11.42 4.73 2.84
C HIS A 50 10.24 5.21 3.70
N SER A 51 10.37 6.41 4.27
CA SER A 51 9.34 7.01 5.13
C SER A 51 8.03 7.32 4.40
N GLU A 52 8.08 7.81 3.16
CA GLU A 52 6.89 8.09 2.36
C GLU A 52 6.12 6.82 1.96
N LEU A 53 6.85 5.76 1.60
CA LEU A 53 6.25 4.48 1.23
C LEU A 53 5.63 3.80 2.45
N LEU A 54 6.32 3.74 3.61
CA LEU A 54 5.75 3.21 4.86
C LEU A 54 4.44 3.92 5.24
N THR A 55 4.44 5.26 5.17
CA THR A 55 3.25 6.07 5.46
C THR A 55 2.12 5.77 4.50
N SER A 56 2.43 5.61 3.20
CA SER A 56 1.44 5.31 2.16
C SER A 56 0.85 3.90 2.27
N LEU A 57 1.65 2.94 2.73
CA LEU A 57 1.23 1.58 3.04
C LEU A 57 0.45 1.47 4.37
N GLY A 58 0.40 2.55 5.16
CA GLY A 58 -0.27 2.54 6.47
C GLY A 58 0.40 1.61 7.48
N ILE A 59 1.67 1.27 7.23
CA ILE A 59 2.51 0.52 8.14
C ILE A 59 3.18 1.56 9.02
N SER A 60 2.84 1.58 10.31
CA SER A 60 3.56 2.40 11.27
C SER A 60 5.02 1.99 11.25
N ALA A 61 5.93 2.96 11.08
CA ALA A 61 7.37 2.80 11.27
C ALA A 61 7.63 2.50 12.75
N ASP A 62 7.28 1.30 13.19
CA ASP A 62 7.51 0.79 14.53
C ASP A 62 7.87 -0.69 14.39
N ASP A 63 9.01 -0.92 13.73
CA ASP A 63 9.86 -2.05 14.05
C ASP A 63 10.63 -1.64 15.30
N GLN A 64 10.14 -2.05 16.47
CA GLN A 64 10.97 -2.20 17.66
C GLN A 64 11.69 -3.54 17.61
#